data_AF-A0A4P6UCL1-F1
#
_entry.id   AF-A0A4P6UCL1-F1
#
_cell.length_a   1.000
_cell.length_b   1.000
_cell.length_c   1.000
_cell.angle_alpha   90.00
_cell.angle_beta   90.00
_cell.angle_gamma   90.00
#
_symmetry.space_group_name_H-M   'P 1'
#
loop_
_entity.id
_entity.type
_entity.pdbx_description
1 polymer ?
#
loop_
_entity_poly.entity_id
_entity_poly.type
_entity_poly.pdbx_seq_one_letter_code
_entity_poly.pdbx_strand_id
1 'polypeptide(L)'
;MPRSRDLLQRFRPVGTPGAAAVTGVPADRVAELSAELEPILALLAETTDEAQRIRDDAERDAAQRRRAAEEWARDRVESARRRVESERAAAAARVTERAGGESAATLAAAEQEADAVRNRGRARVPGFVDRIVASVRADLSGNEPDEAGP
;
A
#
# COMPACT_ATOMS: atom_id res chain seq x y z
N MET A 1 -70.89 -97.91 -16.49
CA MET A 1 -69.70 -97.95 -15.61
C MET A 1 -68.49 -97.57 -16.44
N PRO A 2 -67.84 -96.43 -16.19
CA PRO A 2 -66.65 -96.02 -16.95
C PRO A 2 -65.53 -97.05 -16.75
N ARG A 3 -64.82 -97.40 -17.82
CA ARG A 3 -63.77 -98.44 -17.79
C ARG A 3 -62.51 -97.87 -17.12
N SER A 4 -61.78 -98.70 -16.39
CA SER A 4 -60.54 -98.34 -15.66
C SER A 4 -59.52 -97.57 -16.51
N ARG A 5 -59.52 -97.79 -17.82
CA ARG A 5 -58.68 -97.09 -18.80
C ARG A 5 -59.00 -95.60 -18.95
N ASP A 6 -60.26 -95.19 -18.76
CA ASP A 6 -60.68 -93.78 -18.88
C ASP A 6 -60.28 -92.97 -17.63
N LEU A 7 -60.28 -93.61 -16.46
CA LEU A 7 -59.83 -92.99 -15.21
C LEU A 7 -58.33 -92.67 -15.24
N LEU A 8 -57.52 -93.53 -15.87
CA LEU A 8 -56.07 -93.35 -15.95
C LEU A 8 -55.64 -92.32 -17.00
N GLN A 9 -56.47 -91.99 -17.99
CA GLN A 9 -56.16 -90.92 -18.94
C GLN A 9 -56.23 -89.51 -18.32
N ARG A 10 -57.01 -89.33 -17.24
CA ARG A 10 -57.10 -88.05 -16.52
C ARG A 10 -55.85 -87.70 -15.71
N PHE A 11 -55.03 -88.69 -15.37
CA PHE A 11 -53.78 -88.49 -14.65
C PHE A 11 -52.56 -88.47 -15.57
N ARG A 12 -52.76 -88.31 -16.89
CA ARG A 12 -51.65 -88.08 -17.80
C ARG A 12 -51.02 -86.74 -17.42
N PRO A 13 -49.72 -86.69 -17.05
CA PRO A 13 -49.06 -85.44 -16.74
C PRO A 13 -49.16 -84.55 -17.98
N VAL A 14 -49.83 -83.41 -17.85
CA VAL A 14 -49.68 -82.32 -18.81
C VAL A 14 -48.20 -81.94 -18.76
N GLY A 15 -47.54 -82.00 -19.91
CA GLY A 15 -46.09 -81.75 -20.00
C GLY A 15 -45.69 -80.46 -19.28
N THR A 16 -44.43 -80.39 -18.86
CA THR A 16 -43.83 -79.20 -18.25
C THR A 16 -44.23 -77.94 -19.02
N PRO A 17 -44.68 -76.86 -18.35
CA PRO A 17 -44.87 -75.58 -19.01
C PRO A 17 -43.60 -75.26 -19.80
N GLY A 18 -43.75 -74.93 -21.08
CA GLY A 18 -42.62 -74.47 -21.90
C GLY A 18 -41.90 -73.34 -21.18
N ALA A 19 -40.58 -73.28 -21.32
CA ALA A 19 -39.75 -72.22 -20.74
C ALA A 19 -40.45 -70.86 -20.96
N ALA A 20 -40.60 -70.09 -19.88
CA ALA A 20 -41.13 -68.74 -19.97
C ALA A 20 -40.41 -68.03 -21.13
N ALA A 21 -41.18 -67.60 -22.13
CA ALA A 21 -40.63 -66.76 -23.19
C ALA A 21 -39.89 -65.62 -22.50
N VAL A 22 -38.67 -65.34 -22.96
CA VAL A 22 -37.87 -64.19 -22.51
C VAL A 22 -38.80 -62.99 -22.49
N THR A 23 -39.18 -62.57 -21.28
CA THR A 23 -39.92 -61.34 -21.07
C THR A 23 -39.06 -60.25 -21.70
N GLY A 24 -39.55 -59.67 -22.81
CA GLY A 24 -38.87 -58.63 -23.54
C GLY A 24 -38.69 -57.42 -22.63
N VAL A 25 -37.55 -57.36 -21.97
CA VAL A 25 -37.04 -56.13 -21.39
C VAL A 25 -36.67 -55.25 -22.59
N PRO A 26 -37.22 -54.03 -22.73
CA PRO A 26 -36.85 -53.15 -23.82
C PRO A 26 -35.34 -52.99 -23.88
N ALA A 27 -34.78 -53.23 -25.06
CA ALA A 27 -33.35 -53.42 -25.30
C ALA A 27 -32.50 -52.16 -25.06
N ASP A 28 -33.12 -51.00 -24.80
CA ASP A 28 -32.36 -49.78 -24.52
C ASP A 28 -33.16 -48.80 -23.64
N ARG A 29 -33.09 -49.02 -22.32
CA ARG A 29 -33.67 -48.09 -21.34
C ARG A 29 -33.06 -46.70 -21.39
N VAL A 30 -31.82 -46.56 -21.89
CA VAL A 30 -31.17 -45.24 -22.04
C VAL A 30 -31.79 -44.49 -23.21
N ALA A 31 -32.07 -45.17 -24.32
CA ALA A 31 -32.76 -44.56 -25.46
C ALA A 31 -34.20 -44.13 -25.11
N GLU A 32 -34.95 -44.97 -24.38
CA GLU A 32 -36.29 -44.61 -23.89
C GLU A 32 -36.25 -43.38 -22.97
N LEU A 33 -35.37 -43.40 -21.97
CA LEU A 33 -35.24 -42.30 -21.02
C LEU A 33 -34.76 -41.01 -21.71
N SER A 34 -33.87 -41.12 -22.70
CA SER A 34 -33.40 -39.96 -23.48
C SER A 34 -34.54 -39.38 -24.31
N ALA A 35 -35.33 -40.21 -25.00
CA ALA A 35 -36.49 -39.75 -25.76
C ALA A 35 -37.55 -39.05 -24.89
N GLU A 36 -37.69 -39.46 -23.62
CA GLU A 36 -38.59 -38.82 -22.66
C GLU A 36 -38.04 -37.49 -22.10
N LEU A 37 -36.74 -37.42 -21.80
CA LEU A 37 -36.12 -36.28 -21.09
C LEU A 37 -35.60 -35.19 -22.03
N GLU A 38 -35.14 -35.54 -23.23
CA GLU A 38 -34.50 -34.62 -24.17
C GLU A 38 -35.38 -33.41 -24.53
N PRO A 39 -36.71 -33.53 -24.74
CA PRO A 39 -37.57 -32.37 -24.95
C PRO A 39 -37.64 -31.42 -23.75
N ILE A 40 -37.61 -31.96 -22.53
CA ILE A 40 -37.66 -31.15 -21.29
C ILE A 40 -36.30 -30.47 -21.06
N LEU A 41 -35.20 -31.19 -21.29
CA LEU A 41 -33.85 -30.63 -21.19
C LEU A 41 -33.56 -29.60 -22.29
N ALA A 42 -34.15 -29.75 -23.47
CA ALA A 42 -34.06 -28.75 -24.54
C ALA A 42 -34.65 -27.38 -24.13
N LEU A 43 -35.69 -27.37 -23.29
CA LEU A 43 -36.23 -26.12 -22.74
C LEU A 43 -35.26 -25.41 -21.78
N LEU A 44 -34.31 -26.14 -21.18
CA LEU A 44 -33.29 -25.59 -20.28
C LEU A 44 -32.02 -25.12 -21.00
N ALA A 45 -31.80 -25.53 -22.25
CA ALA A 45 -30.60 -25.20 -23.01
C ALA A 45 -30.41 -23.68 -23.11
N GLU A 46 -31.45 -22.95 -23.54
CA GLU A 46 -31.42 -21.49 -23.66
C GLU A 46 -31.15 -20.80 -22.32
N THR A 47 -31.76 -21.29 -21.24
CA THR A 47 -31.55 -20.73 -19.88
C THR A 47 -30.13 -20.99 -19.39
N THR A 48 -29.54 -22.15 -19.73
CA THR A 48 -28.17 -22.50 -19.37
C THR A 48 -27.17 -21.62 -20.13
N ASP A 49 -27.42 -21.38 -21.41
CA ASP A 49 -26.61 -20.49 -22.25
C ASP A 49 -26.71 -19.04 -21.78
N GLU A 50 -27.90 -18.57 -21.42
CA GLU A 50 -28.11 -17.24 -20.83
C GLU A 50 -27.36 -17.11 -19.50
N ALA A 51 -27.48 -18.10 -18.62
CA ALA A 51 -26.76 -18.09 -17.34
C ALA A 51 -25.24 -18.09 -17.53
N GLN A 52 -24.73 -18.78 -18.55
CA GLN A 52 -23.30 -18.74 -18.88
C GLN A 52 -22.89 -17.36 -19.39
N ARG A 53 -23.66 -16.75 -20.30
CA ARG A 53 -23.41 -15.40 -20.80
C ARG A 53 -23.38 -14.37 -19.67
N ILE A 54 -24.33 -14.42 -18.74
CA ILE A 54 -24.37 -13.52 -17.58
C ILE A 54 -23.12 -13.69 -16.71
N ARG A 55 -22.64 -14.93 -16.48
CA ARG A 55 -21.41 -15.18 -15.71
C ARG A 55 -20.19 -14.61 -16.42
N ASP A 56 -20.06 -14.87 -17.72
CA ASP A 56 -18.93 -14.39 -18.52
C ASP A 56 -18.90 -12.84 -18.56
N ASP A 57 -20.06 -12.20 -18.71
CA ASP A 57 -20.21 -10.74 -18.63
C ASP A 57 -19.81 -10.20 -17.27
N ALA A 58 -20.31 -10.80 -16.18
CA ALA A 58 -19.98 -10.38 -14.83
C ALA A 58 -18.47 -10.52 -14.54
N GLU A 59 -17.82 -11.57 -15.04
CA GLU A 59 -16.37 -11.76 -14.91
C GLU A 59 -15.58 -10.68 -15.65
N ARG A 60 -15.99 -10.35 -16.88
CA ARG A 60 -15.38 -9.27 -17.69
C ARG A 60 -15.53 -7.92 -17.00
N ASP A 61 -16.73 -7.59 -16.53
CA ASP A 61 -17.03 -6.36 -15.81
C ASP A 61 -16.21 -6.25 -14.53
N ALA A 62 -16.14 -7.34 -13.75
CA ALA A 62 -15.35 -7.37 -12.53
C ALA A 62 -13.85 -7.19 -12.82
N ALA A 63 -13.33 -7.80 -13.89
CA ALA A 63 -11.95 -7.61 -14.32
C ALA A 63 -11.67 -6.17 -14.76
N GLN A 64 -12.59 -5.55 -15.50
CA GLN A 64 -12.46 -4.15 -15.92
C GLN A 64 -12.46 -3.21 -14.71
N ARG A 65 -13.39 -3.41 -13.77
CA ARG A 65 -13.47 -2.61 -12.54
C ARG A 65 -12.22 -2.74 -11.68
N ARG A 66 -11.65 -3.94 -11.57
CA ARG A 66 -10.37 -4.16 -10.86
C ARG A 66 -9.23 -3.38 -11.50
N ARG A 67 -9.08 -3.47 -12.84
CA ARG A 67 -8.04 -2.72 -13.57
C ARG A 67 -8.18 -1.21 -13.38
N ALA A 68 -9.39 -0.68 -13.53
CA ALA A 68 -9.67 0.74 -13.33
C ALA A 68 -9.38 1.19 -11.89
N ALA A 69 -9.73 0.37 -10.88
CA ALA A 69 -9.43 0.66 -9.49
C ALA A 69 -7.92 0.65 -9.20
N GLU A 70 -7.18 -0.29 -9.78
CA GLU A 70 -5.71 -0.33 -9.67
C GLU A 70 -5.04 0.90 -10.30
N GLU A 71 -5.46 1.30 -11.50
CA GLU A 71 -4.97 2.50 -12.18
C GLU A 71 -5.26 3.75 -11.35
N TRP A 72 -6.50 3.90 -10.89
CA TRP A 72 -6.89 5.02 -10.02
C TRP A 72 -6.07 5.06 -8.72
N ALA A 73 -5.82 3.91 -8.09
CA ALA A 73 -5.02 3.83 -6.88
C ALA A 73 -3.55 4.21 -7.15
N ARG A 74 -2.96 3.75 -8.27
CA ARG A 74 -1.60 4.13 -8.68
C ARG A 74 -1.49 5.64 -8.87
N ASP A 75 -2.41 6.24 -9.63
CA ASP A 75 -2.44 7.69 -9.88
C ASP A 75 -2.58 8.49 -8.57
N ARG A 76 -3.44 8.02 -7.66
CA ARG A 76 -3.64 8.65 -6.35
C ARG A 76 -2.36 8.64 -5.52
N VAL A 77 -1.65 7.52 -5.49
CA VAL A 77 -0.39 7.37 -4.75
C VAL A 77 0.72 8.21 -5.37
N GLU A 78 0.84 8.24 -6.70
CA GLU A 78 1.83 9.08 -7.38
C GLU A 78 1.57 10.58 -7.19
N SER A 79 0.31 11.00 -7.24
CA SER A 79 -0.10 12.36 -6.91
C SER A 79 0.25 12.72 -5.47
N ALA A 80 -0.03 11.83 -4.51
CA ALA A 80 0.32 12.03 -3.11
C ALA A 80 1.84 12.14 -2.91
N ARG A 81 2.64 11.28 -3.55
CA ARG A 81 4.11 11.33 -3.49
C ARG A 81 4.65 12.67 -4.01
N ARG A 82 4.16 13.15 -5.15
CA ARG A 82 4.55 14.46 -5.70
C ARG A 82 4.23 15.60 -4.74
N ARG A 83 3.07 15.56 -4.09
CA ARG A 83 2.68 16.59 -3.09
C ARG A 83 3.59 16.55 -1.86
N VAL A 84 3.87 15.37 -1.32
CA VAL A 84 4.79 15.20 -0.17
C VAL A 84 6.18 15.77 -0.48
N GLU A 85 6.74 15.46 -1.64
CA GLU A 85 8.07 15.98 -2.01
C GLU A 85 8.05 17.50 -2.19
N SER A 86 7.00 18.06 -2.80
CA SER A 86 6.83 19.50 -2.91
C SER A 86 6.69 20.18 -1.54
N GLU A 87 5.94 19.59 -0.62
CA GLU A 87 5.74 20.12 0.73
C GLU A 87 7.04 20.06 1.55
N ARG A 88 7.81 18.97 1.42
CA ARG A 88 9.13 18.83 2.04
C ARG A 88 10.11 19.87 1.52
N ALA A 89 10.18 20.06 0.21
CA ALA A 89 11.04 21.09 -0.39
C ALA A 89 10.66 22.49 0.12
N ALA A 90 9.35 22.80 0.16
CA ALA A 90 8.87 24.08 0.68
C ALA A 90 9.19 24.26 2.18
N ALA A 91 9.07 23.20 2.98
CA ALA A 91 9.44 23.24 4.40
C ALA A 91 10.94 23.46 4.60
N ALA A 92 11.79 22.74 3.86
CA ALA A 92 13.24 22.91 3.91
C ALA A 92 13.67 24.32 3.49
N ALA A 93 13.05 24.89 2.45
CA ALA A 93 13.29 26.26 2.03
C ALA A 93 12.97 27.27 3.15
N ARG A 94 11.81 27.14 3.81
CA ARG A 94 11.43 28.01 4.94
C ARG A 94 12.38 27.92 6.12
N VAL A 95 12.84 26.71 6.45
CA VAL A 95 13.83 26.51 7.53
C VAL A 95 15.16 27.18 7.18
N THR A 96 15.62 27.02 5.93
CA THR A 96 16.86 27.62 5.44
C THR A 96 16.79 29.15 5.43
N GLU A 97 15.69 29.71 4.92
CA GLU A 97 15.45 31.15 4.90
C GLU A 97 15.44 31.74 6.32
N ARG A 98 14.72 31.08 7.24
CA ARG A 98 14.70 31.50 8.65
C ARG A 98 16.07 31.46 9.29
N ALA A 99 16.81 30.37 9.13
CA ALA A 99 18.16 30.23 9.66
C ALA A 99 19.13 31.27 9.07
N GLY A 100 18.99 31.57 7.77
CA GLY A 100 19.74 32.63 7.11
C GLY A 100 19.43 34.02 7.69
N GLY A 101 18.14 34.32 7.92
CA GLY A 101 17.71 35.57 8.54
C GLY A 101 18.21 35.74 9.98
N GLU A 102 18.11 34.67 10.79
CA GLU A 102 18.62 34.65 12.16
C GLU A 102 20.15 34.86 12.19
N SER A 103 20.89 34.16 11.31
CA SER A 103 22.34 34.32 11.20
C SER A 103 22.75 35.73 10.76
N ALA A 104 22.06 36.32 9.78
CA ALA A 104 22.31 37.68 9.34
C ALA A 104 22.04 38.71 10.45
N ALA A 105 20.96 38.51 11.21
CA ALA A 105 20.65 39.38 12.35
C ALA A 105 21.71 39.30 13.46
N THR A 106 22.17 38.09 13.78
CA THR A 106 23.26 37.89 14.75
C THR A 106 24.56 38.54 14.28
N LEU A 107 24.93 38.40 13.01
CA LEU A 107 26.13 39.03 12.46
C LEU A 107 26.04 40.56 12.54
N ALA A 108 24.91 41.14 12.12
CA ALA A 108 24.70 42.58 12.19
C ALA A 108 24.78 43.12 13.63
N ALA A 109 24.23 42.39 14.61
CA ALA A 109 24.33 42.75 16.02
C ALA A 109 25.79 42.69 16.53
N ALA A 110 26.53 41.63 16.15
CA ALA A 110 27.94 41.48 16.52
C ALA A 110 28.82 42.58 15.91
N GLU A 111 28.56 42.99 14.67
CA GLU A 111 29.26 44.10 14.02
C GLU A 111 29.02 45.43 14.74
N GLN A 112 27.76 45.71 15.09
CA GLN A 112 27.40 46.90 15.86
C GLN A 112 28.08 46.93 17.24
N GLU A 113 28.11 45.79 17.93
CA GLU A 113 28.78 45.68 19.22
C GLU A 113 30.30 45.87 19.07
N ALA A 114 30.92 45.27 18.06
CA ALA A 114 32.34 45.43 17.78
C ALA A 114 32.70 46.89 17.46
N ASP A 115 31.86 47.60 16.71
CA ASP A 115 32.01 49.03 16.46
C ASP A 115 31.90 49.84 17.76
N ALA A 116 30.92 49.52 18.61
CA ALA A 116 30.74 50.18 19.90
C ALA A 116 31.96 49.95 20.84
N VAL A 117 32.52 48.74 20.86
CA VAL A 117 33.75 48.43 21.61
C VAL A 117 34.93 49.22 21.04
N ARG A 118 35.13 49.22 19.72
CA ARG A 118 36.20 49.98 19.06
C ARG A 118 36.13 51.47 19.35
N ASN A 119 34.94 52.05 19.29
CA ASN A 119 34.72 53.47 19.57
C ASN A 119 35.01 53.82 21.03
N ARG A 120 34.53 53.00 21.99
CA ARG A 120 34.86 53.16 23.41
C ARG A 120 36.36 53.01 23.67
N GLY A 121 37.01 52.06 23.01
CA GLY A 121 38.46 51.89 23.05
C GLY A 121 39.19 53.15 22.59
N ARG A 122 38.87 53.66 21.40
CA ARG A 122 39.44 54.90 20.84
C ARG A 122 39.29 56.09 21.78
N ALA A 123 38.14 56.22 22.45
CA ALA A 123 37.91 57.32 23.39
C ALA A 123 38.74 57.20 24.69
N ARG A 124 39.01 55.97 25.18
CA ARG A 124 39.63 55.75 26.50
C ARG A 124 41.12 55.47 26.45
N VAL A 125 41.64 54.94 25.35
CA VAL A 125 43.06 54.55 25.19
C VAL A 125 44.02 55.70 25.52
N PRO A 126 43.83 56.95 25.03
CA PRO A 126 44.75 58.05 25.35
C PRO A 126 44.92 58.25 26.86
N GLY A 127 43.81 58.31 27.62
CA GLY A 127 43.88 58.49 29.07
C GLY A 127 44.41 57.28 29.85
N PHE A 128 44.45 56.08 29.26
CA PHE A 128 45.19 54.95 29.83
C PHE A 128 46.68 55.05 29.53
N VAL A 129 47.06 55.43 28.30
CA VAL A 129 48.44 55.67 27.91
C VAL A 129 49.07 56.75 28.80
N ASP A 130 48.38 57.87 29.02
CA ASP A 130 48.89 58.95 29.88
C ASP A 130 49.18 58.47 31.31
N ARG A 131 48.29 57.66 31.88
CA ARG A 131 48.48 57.08 33.22
C ARG A 131 49.64 56.10 33.28
N ILE A 132 49.80 55.25 32.27
CA ILE A 132 50.92 54.31 32.19
C ILE A 132 52.23 55.08 32.06
N VAL A 133 52.31 56.07 31.17
CA VAL A 133 53.50 56.91 31.00
C VAL A 133 53.84 57.65 32.29
N ALA A 134 52.85 58.20 33.00
CA ALA A 134 53.07 58.86 34.28
C ALA A 134 53.61 57.89 35.36
N SER A 135 53.05 56.68 35.45
CA SER A 135 53.52 55.63 36.37
C SER A 135 54.96 55.23 36.07
N VAL A 136 55.29 54.94 34.81
CA VAL A 136 56.65 54.56 34.40
C VAL A 136 57.64 55.68 34.69
N ARG A 137 57.28 56.94 34.45
CA ARG A 137 58.14 58.08 34.82
C ARG A 137 58.38 58.14 36.33
N ALA A 138 57.33 57.97 37.13
CA ALA A 138 57.44 57.98 38.59
C ALA A 138 58.37 56.86 39.10
N ASP A 139 58.23 55.65 38.57
CA ASP A 139 59.09 54.50 38.90
C ASP A 139 60.55 54.75 38.50
N LEU A 140 60.81 55.34 37.33
CA LEU A 140 62.16 55.68 36.87
C LEU A 140 62.80 56.78 37.72
N SER A 141 62.04 57.78 38.17
CA SER A 141 62.52 58.82 39.08
C SER A 141 62.64 58.37 40.53
N GLY A 142 61.96 57.29 40.92
CA GLY A 142 62.07 56.66 42.23
C GLY A 142 63.18 55.61 42.32
N ASN A 143 63.86 55.32 41.21
CA ASN A 143 64.94 54.34 41.11
C ASN A 143 66.30 54.99 40.80
N GLU A 144 66.50 56.26 41.18
CA GLU A 144 67.87 56.79 41.32
C GLU A 144 68.56 55.95 42.41
N PRO A 145 69.64 55.20 42.09
CA PRO A 145 70.41 54.52 43.11
C PRO A 145 70.99 55.59 44.02
N ASP A 146 70.75 55.41 45.32
CA ASP A 146 71.44 56.10 46.41
C ASP A 146 72.93 55.70 46.38
N GLU A 147 73.65 56.18 45.36
CA GLU A 147 75.12 56.26 45.35
C GLU A 147 75.51 57.70 45.68
N ALA A 148 75.50 58.01 46.97
CA ALA A 148 76.43 58.96 47.55
C ALA A 148 76.70 58.60 49.02
N GLY A 149 77.61 57.63 49.23
CA GLY A 149 78.49 57.70 50.41
C GLY A 149 79.53 58.81 50.20
N PRO A 150 80.25 59.28 51.25
CA PRO A 150 80.47 58.68 52.57
C PRO A 150 79.90 59.48 53.77
#